data_AF-A0A0S8JD30-F1
#
_entry.id   AF-A0A0S8JD30-F1
#
_cell.length_a   1.000
_cell.length_b   1.000
_cell.length_c   1.000
_cell.angle_alpha   90.00
_cell.angle_beta   90.00
_cell.angle_gamma   90.00
#
_symmetry.space_group_name_H-M   'P 1'
#
loop_
_entity.id
_entity.type
_entity.pdbx_description
1 polymer ?
#
loop_
_entity_poly.entity_id
_entity_poly.type
_entity_poly.pdbx_seq_one_letter_code
_entity_poly.pdbx_strand_id
1 'polypeptide(L)' 'PTPGRVNGLEQKLVNQKPHENLFNSIGQELSELMVMEAGERWSTPYKKPVVAAVVARCLMQCVEDV' A
#
# COMPACT_ATOMS: atom_id res chain seq x y z
N PRO A 1 -3.90 -16.91 -3.61
CA PRO A 1 -2.89 -15.82 -3.60
C PRO A 1 -1.80 -16.07 -2.54
N THR A 2 -0.54 -15.95 -2.94
CA THR A 2 0.65 -16.00 -2.07
C THR A 2 1.22 -14.59 -1.90
N PRO A 3 2.01 -14.31 -0.84
CA PRO A 3 2.73 -13.03 -0.73
C PRO A 3 3.60 -12.78 -1.95
N GLY A 4 3.69 -11.52 -2.38
CA GLY A 4 4.44 -11.11 -3.57
C GLY A 4 4.87 -9.64 -3.50
N ARG A 5 5.90 -9.31 -4.29
CA ARG A 5 6.41 -7.94 -4.43
C ARG A 5 5.53 -7.13 -5.37
N VAL A 6 5.47 -5.81 -5.16
CA VAL A 6 4.68 -4.88 -5.98
C VAL A 6 5.61 -3.84 -6.60
N ASN A 7 6.53 -4.32 -7.43
CA ASN A 7 7.62 -3.54 -8.02
C ASN A 7 7.12 -2.22 -8.67
N GLY A 8 5.97 -2.23 -9.33
CA GLY A 8 5.41 -1.03 -9.96
C GLY A 8 5.10 0.10 -8.98
N LEU A 9 4.62 -0.23 -7.77
CA LEU A 9 4.37 0.75 -6.71
C LEU A 9 5.65 1.10 -5.96
N GLU A 10 6.53 0.13 -5.75
CA GLU A 10 7.85 0.37 -5.13
C GLU A 10 8.65 1.42 -5.93
N GLN A 11 8.63 1.36 -7.27
CA GLN A 11 9.32 2.35 -8.12
C GLN A 11 8.76 3.76 -7.99
N LYS A 12 7.48 3.93 -7.64
CA LYS A 12 6.88 5.27 -7.42
C LYS A 12 7.44 5.96 -6.18
N LEU A 13 8.02 5.22 -5.25
CA LEU A 13 8.63 5.77 -4.02
C LEU A 13 10.09 6.20 -4.24
N VAL A 14 10.77 5.66 -5.24
CA VAL A 14 12.18 5.94 -5.50
C VAL A 14 12.36 7.41 -5.92
N ASN A 15 13.36 8.08 -5.35
CA ASN A 15 13.66 9.50 -5.56
C ASN A 15 12.55 10.49 -5.17
N GLN A 16 11.50 10.02 -4.49
CA GLN A 16 10.47 10.91 -3.93
C GLN A 16 10.84 11.34 -2.51
N LYS A 17 10.44 12.56 -2.15
CA LYS A 17 10.54 13.00 -0.75
C LYS A 17 9.46 12.28 0.07
N PRO A 18 9.82 11.64 1.19
CA PRO A 18 8.85 11.02 2.08
C PRO A 18 7.85 12.04 2.63
N HIS A 19 6.56 11.78 2.45
CA HIS A 19 5.49 12.55 3.09
C HIS A 19 4.17 11.77 3.15
N GLU A 20 3.32 12.11 4.12
CA GLU A 20 2.06 11.40 4.40
C GLU A 20 1.16 11.22 3.14
N ASN A 21 0.97 12.27 2.35
CA ASN A 21 0.10 12.21 1.16
C ASN A 21 0.56 11.20 0.09
N LEU A 22 1.87 10.94 -0.02
CA LEU A 22 2.46 9.99 -0.97
C LEU A 22 2.22 8.58 -0.47
N PHE A 23 2.39 8.35 0.83
CA PHE A 23 2.20 7.04 1.42
C PHE A 23 0.71 6.64 1.45
N ASN A 24 -0.18 7.61 1.70
CA ASN A 24 -1.62 7.41 1.60
C ASN A 24 -2.04 7.04 0.17
N SER A 25 -1.52 7.72 -0.86
CA SER A 25 -1.84 7.38 -2.25
C SER A 25 -1.32 6.00 -2.63
N ILE A 26 -0.09 5.64 -2.25
CA ILE A 26 0.49 4.32 -2.50
C ILE A 26 -0.30 3.21 -1.79
N GLY A 27 -0.73 3.43 -0.55
CA GLY A 27 -1.57 2.50 0.18
C GLY A 27 -2.92 2.26 -0.52
N GLN A 28 -3.55 3.32 -1.00
CA GLN A 28 -4.82 3.22 -1.74
C GLN A 28 -4.64 2.42 -3.04
N GLU A 29 -3.64 2.77 -3.87
CA GLU A 29 -3.37 2.07 -5.12
C GLU A 29 -3.03 0.58 -4.89
N LEU A 30 -2.24 0.26 -3.86
CA LEU A 30 -1.94 -1.12 -3.49
C LEU A 30 -3.20 -1.89 -3.11
N SER A 31 -4.10 -1.28 -2.34
CA SER A 31 -5.36 -1.92 -1.94
C SER A 31 -6.25 -2.25 -3.15
N GLU A 32 -6.25 -1.39 -4.17
CA GLU A 32 -6.98 -1.60 -5.42
C GLU A 32 -6.35 -2.69 -6.27
N LEU A 33 -5.03 -2.68 -6.40
CA LEU A 33 -4.26 -3.73 -7.07
C LEU A 33 -4.54 -5.09 -6.43
N MET A 34 -4.56 -5.18 -5.10
CA MET A 34 -4.84 -6.43 -4.40
C MET A 34 -6.26 -6.96 -4.68
N VAL A 35 -7.25 -6.09 -4.79
CA VAL A 35 -8.63 -6.49 -5.15
C VAL A 35 -8.70 -6.93 -6.61
N MET A 36 -7.98 -6.24 -7.51
CA MET A 36 -7.89 -6.61 -8.93
C MET A 36 -7.28 -8.02 -9.10
N GLU A 37 -6.20 -8.32 -8.39
CA GLU A 37 -5.49 -9.60 -8.46
C GLU A 37 -6.24 -10.74 -7.75
N ALA A 38 -6.81 -10.49 -6.57
CA ALA A 38 -7.45 -11.53 -5.77
C ALA A 38 -8.94 -11.75 -6.06
N GLY A 39 -9.56 -10.82 -6.80
CA GLY A 39 -11.01 -10.69 -6.95
C GLY A 39 -11.69 -10.15 -5.69
N GLU A 40 -12.91 -9.68 -5.86
CA GLU A 40 -13.75 -9.24 -4.73
C GLU A 40 -14.30 -10.43 -3.94
N ARG A 41 -14.24 -10.34 -2.59
CA ARG A 41 -14.63 -11.39 -1.65
C ARG A 41 -15.31 -10.77 -0.44
N TRP A 42 -15.93 -11.59 0.40
CA TRP A 42 -16.61 -11.12 1.63
C TRP A 42 -15.72 -10.31 2.57
N SER A 43 -14.41 -10.57 2.58
CA SER A 43 -13.46 -9.80 3.40
C SER A 43 -12.97 -8.51 2.75
N THR A 44 -13.28 -8.24 1.47
CA THR A 44 -12.79 -7.06 0.75
C THR A 44 -13.19 -5.74 1.40
N PRO A 45 -14.45 -5.52 1.84
CA PRO A 45 -14.85 -4.27 2.48
C PRO A 45 -14.01 -3.91 3.71
N TYR A 46 -13.54 -4.93 4.43
CA TYR A 46 -12.66 -4.77 5.59
C TYR A 46 -11.18 -4.67 5.19
N LYS A 47 -10.69 -5.59 4.35
CA LYS A 47 -9.26 -5.68 4.02
C LYS A 47 -8.77 -4.52 3.16
N LYS A 48 -9.58 -4.03 2.23
CA LYS A 48 -9.19 -2.94 1.33
C LYS A 48 -8.77 -1.67 2.11
N PRO A 49 -9.61 -1.09 2.99
CA PRO A 49 -9.19 0.08 3.75
C PRO A 49 -8.06 -0.21 4.74
N VAL A 50 -8.02 -1.40 5.33
CA VAL A 50 -6.97 -1.78 6.29
C VAL A 50 -5.60 -1.88 5.61
N VAL A 51 -5.51 -2.49 4.44
CA VAL A 51 -4.25 -2.58 3.69
C VAL A 51 -3.72 -1.18 3.37
N ALA A 52 -4.58 -0.29 2.90
CA ALA A 52 -4.17 1.08 2.59
C ALA A 52 -3.58 1.81 3.81
N ALA A 53 -4.28 1.74 4.96
CA ALA A 53 -3.83 2.37 6.19
C ALA A 53 -2.55 1.74 6.76
N VAL A 54 -2.43 0.41 6.73
CA VAL A 54 -1.24 -0.30 7.24
C VAL A 54 -0.01 0.07 6.42
N VAL A 55 -0.12 0.11 5.10
CA VAL A 55 0.98 0.46 4.21
C VAL A 55 1.45 1.90 4.47
N ALA A 56 0.52 2.84 4.54
CA ALA A 56 0.85 4.24 4.80
C ALA A 56 1.57 4.42 6.15
N ARG A 57 1.05 3.77 7.20
CA ARG A 57 1.64 3.79 8.55
C ARG A 57 3.04 3.17 8.57
N CYS A 58 3.23 2.01 7.94
CA CYS A 58 4.53 1.34 7.89
C CYS A 58 5.57 2.17 7.15
N LEU A 59 5.21 2.79 6.02
CA LEU A 59 6.12 3.67 5.29
C LEU A 59 6.50 4.91 6.10
N MET A 60 5.56 5.48 6.85
CA MET A 60 5.85 6.61 7.75
C MET A 60 6.81 6.21 8.87
N GLN A 61 6.58 5.06 9.52
CA GLN A 61 7.48 4.53 10.55
C GLN A 61 8.89 4.30 10.02
N CYS A 62 9.04 3.76 8.80
CA CYS A 62 10.35 3.58 8.19
C CYS A 62 11.13 4.88 7.96
N VAL A 63 10.46 6.04 7.94
CA VAL A 63 11.10 7.35 7.80
C VAL A 63 11.49 7.91 9.17
N GLU A 64 10.69 7.63 10.20
CA GLU A 64 10.95 8.06 11.58
C GLU A 64 12.08 7.25 12.25
N ASP A 65 12.26 5.99 11.84
CA ASP A 65 13.30 5.09 12.35
C ASP A 65 14.72 5.37 11.76
N VAL A 66 14.88 6.41 10.93
CA VAL A 66 16.14 6.80 10.23
C VAL A 66 16.67 8.11 10.77
#